data_AF-A0A328BAD2-F1
#
_entry.id   AF-A0A328BAD2-F1
#
_cell.length_a   1.000
_cell.length_b   1.000
_cell.length_c   1.000
_cell.angle_alpha   90.00
_cell.angle_beta   90.00
_cell.angle_gamma   90.00
#
_symmetry.space_group_name_H-M   'P 1'
#
loop_
_entity.id
_entity.type
_entity.pdbx_description
1 polymer ?
#
loop_
_entity_poly.entity_id
_entity_poly.type
_entity_poly.pdbx_seq_one_letter_code
_entity_poly.pdbx_strand_id
1 'polypeptide(L)'
;MPLGILATTVAEKWQASPLPPLMWLSKDNFAAQVAAFVLSHQEADDTGDARTPQSKRLKVLDKTLDTSLRYVKGYLEEEYDDHEAYYGEFGIEKQGKNYKLPLGRPERVKALGKLLAALRKHKFDKKKYGLAYWQPLYDEYQPLVAGSTETAGARSGKVSQKDQGAAQVRKGLRSIIHHIKANYPDTWEAELRGFGFQKESFGG
;
A
#
# COMPACT_ATOMS: atom_id res chain seq x y z
N MET A 1 -11.10 16.00 18.01
CA MET A 1 -9.81 16.41 17.38
C MET A 1 -9.01 15.17 16.97
N PRO A 2 -8.39 15.12 15.78
CA PRO A 2 -7.51 14.01 15.39
C PRO A 2 -6.33 13.82 16.35
N LEU A 3 -5.92 12.56 16.60
CA LEU A 3 -4.86 12.24 17.58
C LEU A 3 -3.54 12.95 17.29
N GLY A 4 -3.14 13.04 16.01
CA GLY A 4 -1.90 13.71 15.62
C GLY A 4 -1.91 15.21 15.96
N ILE A 5 -3.03 15.89 15.68
CA ILE A 5 -3.19 17.33 15.98
C ILE A 5 -3.13 17.58 17.49
N LEU A 6 -3.85 16.78 18.26
CA LEU A 6 -3.81 16.86 19.72
C LEU A 6 -2.39 16.62 20.26
N ALA A 7 -1.73 15.57 19.77
CA ALA A 7 -0.42 15.19 20.23
C ALA A 7 0.65 16.24 19.91
N THR A 8 0.61 16.84 18.72
CA THR A 8 1.52 17.94 18.34
C THR A 8 1.32 19.14 19.26
N THR A 9 0.05 19.53 19.46
CA THR A 9 -0.30 20.66 20.34
C THR A 9 0.20 20.41 21.77
N VAL A 10 -0.01 19.21 22.32
CA VAL A 10 0.44 18.85 23.67
C VAL A 10 1.96 18.80 23.76
N ALA A 11 2.66 18.29 22.74
CA ALA A 11 4.12 18.24 22.72
C ALA A 11 4.74 19.66 22.74
N GLU A 12 4.23 20.57 21.91
CA GLU A 12 4.67 21.97 21.88
C GLU A 12 4.40 22.68 23.21
N LYS A 13 3.20 22.48 23.77
CA LYS A 13 2.83 23.07 25.06
C LYS A 13 3.67 22.51 26.22
N TRP A 14 3.93 21.20 26.24
CA TRP A 14 4.77 20.60 27.28
C TRP A 14 6.21 21.06 27.18
N GLN A 15 6.76 21.21 25.97
CA GLN A 15 8.06 21.82 25.70
C GLN A 15 8.17 23.21 26.33
N ALA A 16 7.22 24.09 26.04
CA ALA A 16 7.20 25.45 26.56
C ALA A 16 6.81 25.57 28.04
N SER A 17 6.25 24.51 28.64
CA SER A 17 5.78 24.55 30.02
C SER A 17 6.91 24.42 31.05
N PRO A 18 6.73 24.94 32.28
CA PRO A 18 7.67 24.72 33.38
C PRO A 18 7.63 23.30 33.96
N LEU A 19 6.68 22.45 33.53
CA LEU A 19 6.58 21.07 34.00
C LEU A 19 7.87 20.31 33.66
N PRO A 20 8.45 19.55 34.61
CA PRO A 20 9.65 18.77 34.36
C PRO A 20 9.38 17.61 33.38
N PRO A 21 10.43 16.97 32.84
CA PRO A 21 10.29 15.71 32.13
C PRO A 21 9.79 14.60 33.07
N LEU A 22 9.13 13.59 32.50
CA LEU A 22 8.79 12.38 33.23
C LEU A 22 10.01 11.46 33.29
N MET A 23 10.15 10.64 34.34
CA MET A 23 11.30 9.73 34.50
C MET A 23 11.51 8.80 33.28
N TRP A 24 10.41 8.40 32.63
CA TRP A 24 10.45 7.47 31.51
C TRP A 24 10.30 8.16 30.14
N LEU A 25 10.02 9.47 30.12
CA LEU A 25 9.71 10.21 28.90
C LEU A 25 10.19 11.66 29.02
N SER A 26 11.24 11.99 28.27
CA SER A 26 11.68 13.38 28.11
C SER A 26 10.74 14.14 27.15
N LYS A 27 10.77 15.47 27.24
CA LYS A 27 10.00 16.35 26.36
C LYS A 27 10.41 16.16 24.89
N ASP A 28 11.71 16.06 24.63
CA ASP A 28 12.26 15.84 23.28
C ASP A 28 11.86 14.47 22.73
N ASN A 29 11.91 13.42 23.55
CA ASN A 29 11.52 12.08 23.13
C ASN A 29 10.03 12.02 22.81
N PHE A 30 9.17 12.71 23.58
CA PHE A 30 7.75 12.77 23.26
C PHE A 30 7.49 13.53 21.96
N ALA A 31 8.13 14.69 21.75
CA ALA A 31 8.01 15.44 20.50
C ALA A 31 8.46 14.61 19.29
N ALA A 32 9.58 13.87 19.41
CA ALA A 32 10.06 12.96 18.37
C ALA A 32 9.07 11.81 18.08
N GLN A 33 8.48 11.20 19.13
CA GLN A 33 7.46 10.15 18.96
C GLN A 33 6.20 10.66 18.26
N VAL A 34 5.77 11.89 18.58
CA VAL A 34 4.62 12.53 17.93
C VAL A 34 4.91 12.85 16.47
N ALA A 35 6.08 13.41 16.17
CA ALA A 35 6.50 13.70 14.79
C ALA A 35 6.55 12.42 13.94
N ALA A 36 7.16 11.36 14.46
CA ALA A 36 7.19 10.05 13.79
C ALA A 36 5.79 9.47 13.56
N PHE A 37 4.88 9.61 14.54
CA PHE A 37 3.50 9.18 14.41
C PHE A 37 2.75 9.93 13.29
N VAL A 38 2.89 11.27 13.22
CA VAL A 38 2.24 12.10 12.20
C VAL A 38 2.78 11.77 10.80
N LEU A 39 4.10 11.65 10.66
CA LEU A 39 4.73 11.28 9.39
C LEU A 39 4.26 9.90 8.90
N SER A 40 4.22 8.91 9.79
CA SER A 40 3.75 7.56 9.44
C SER A 40 2.29 7.52 8.95
N HIS A 41 1.45 8.45 9.42
CA HIS A 41 0.07 8.57 8.95
C HIS A 41 0.00 9.17 7.55
N GLN A 42 0.74 10.26 7.29
CA GLN A 42 0.77 10.88 5.96
C GLN A 42 1.27 9.90 4.90
N GLU A 43 2.37 9.20 5.17
CA GLU A 43 2.89 8.19 4.25
C GLU A 43 1.91 7.05 3.98
N ALA A 44 1.13 6.64 5.00
CA ALA A 44 0.14 5.58 4.86
C ALA A 44 -1.04 6.03 3.99
N ASP A 45 -1.48 7.28 4.12
CA ASP A 45 -2.58 7.84 3.34
C ASP A 45 -2.16 8.04 1.86
N ASP A 46 -0.99 8.63 1.61
CA ASP A 46 -0.44 8.80 0.25
C ASP A 46 -0.27 7.45 -0.49
N THR A 47 0.21 6.44 0.23
CA THR A 47 0.33 5.07 -0.30
C THR A 47 -1.06 4.46 -0.60
N GLY A 48 -2.06 4.75 0.23
CA GLY A 48 -3.43 4.31 0.05
C GLY A 48 -4.07 4.89 -1.21
N ASP A 49 -3.85 6.18 -1.44
CA ASP A 49 -4.38 6.92 -2.60
C ASP A 49 -3.75 6.44 -3.91
N ALA A 50 -2.42 6.29 -3.96
CA ALA A 50 -1.72 5.78 -5.16
C ALA A 50 -2.15 4.36 -5.57
N ARG A 51 -2.53 3.52 -4.61
CA ARG A 51 -2.95 2.13 -4.84
C ARG A 51 -4.28 2.02 -5.57
N THR A 52 -5.20 2.95 -5.34
CA THR A 52 -6.57 2.86 -5.90
C THR A 52 -6.57 2.96 -7.44
N PRO A 53 -5.89 3.94 -8.05
CA PRO A 53 -5.68 4.00 -9.50
C PRO A 53 -4.93 2.78 -10.05
N GLN A 54 -3.82 2.36 -9.42
CA GLN A 54 -3.02 1.22 -9.88
C GLN A 54 -3.81 -0.08 -9.86
N SER A 55 -4.57 -0.35 -8.79
CA SER A 55 -5.41 -1.55 -8.71
C SER A 55 -6.53 -1.54 -9.74
N LYS A 56 -7.13 -0.38 -10.05
CA LYS A 56 -8.14 -0.25 -11.11
C LYS A 56 -7.50 -0.53 -12.47
N ARG A 57 -6.31 0.04 -12.74
CA ARG A 57 -5.61 -0.16 -14.00
C ARG A 57 -5.19 -1.60 -14.22
N LEU A 58 -4.64 -2.26 -13.20
CA LEU A 58 -4.31 -3.69 -13.25
C LEU A 58 -5.53 -4.55 -13.56
N LYS A 59 -6.71 -4.27 -13.00
CA LYS A 59 -7.95 -5.00 -13.33
C LYS A 59 -8.36 -4.84 -14.79
N VAL A 60 -8.19 -3.63 -15.35
CA VAL A 60 -8.47 -3.38 -16.78
C VAL A 60 -7.49 -4.17 -17.65
N LEU A 61 -6.19 -4.12 -17.32
CA LEU A 61 -5.18 -4.88 -18.04
C LEU A 61 -5.43 -6.38 -17.95
N ASP A 62 -5.73 -6.91 -16.76
CA ASP A 62 -6.07 -8.32 -16.57
C ASP A 62 -7.18 -8.77 -17.54
N LYS A 63 -8.27 -7.98 -17.64
CA LYS A 63 -9.37 -8.26 -18.56
C LYS A 63 -8.98 -8.15 -20.03
N THR A 64 -8.18 -7.14 -20.38
CA THR A 64 -7.71 -6.93 -21.76
C THR A 64 -6.83 -8.10 -22.20
N LEU A 65 -5.86 -8.52 -21.37
CA LEU A 65 -4.98 -9.65 -21.66
C LEU A 65 -5.78 -10.94 -21.83
N ASP A 66 -6.72 -11.23 -20.93
CA ASP A 66 -7.56 -12.42 -21.01
C ASP A 66 -8.46 -12.41 -22.26
N THR A 67 -9.02 -11.25 -22.61
CA THR A 67 -9.87 -11.09 -23.80
C THR A 67 -9.07 -11.27 -25.09
N SER A 68 -7.87 -10.70 -25.16
CA SER A 68 -7.04 -10.70 -26.36
C SER A 68 -6.33 -12.02 -26.60
N LEU A 69 -6.16 -12.86 -25.56
CA LEU A 69 -5.53 -14.17 -25.66
C LEU A 69 -6.22 -15.07 -26.70
N ARG A 70 -7.55 -14.96 -26.86
CA ARG A 70 -8.31 -15.75 -27.84
C ARG A 70 -7.80 -15.57 -29.27
N TYR A 71 -7.26 -14.39 -29.61
CA TYR A 71 -6.76 -14.13 -30.94
C TYR A 71 -5.43 -14.84 -31.21
N VAL A 72 -4.57 -14.95 -30.18
CA VAL A 72 -3.33 -15.72 -30.27
C VAL A 72 -3.65 -17.21 -30.39
N LYS A 73 -4.67 -17.70 -29.67
CA LYS A 73 -5.15 -19.08 -29.84
C LYS A 73 -5.67 -19.35 -31.25
N GLY A 74 -6.44 -18.42 -31.82
CA GLY A 74 -6.87 -18.51 -33.22
C GLY A 74 -5.69 -18.61 -34.19
N TYR A 75 -4.60 -17.89 -33.94
CA TYR A 75 -3.39 -18.03 -34.77
C TYR A 75 -2.73 -19.40 -34.66
N LEU A 76 -2.79 -20.02 -33.48
CA LEU A 76 -2.27 -21.37 -33.27
C LEU A 76 -3.17 -22.42 -33.91
N GLU A 77 -4.48 -22.27 -33.80
CA GLU A 77 -5.49 -23.14 -34.44
C GLU A 77 -5.38 -23.09 -35.97
N GLU A 78 -5.06 -21.92 -36.55
CA GLU A 78 -4.84 -21.76 -38.00
C GLU A 78 -3.53 -22.41 -38.49
N GLU A 79 -2.48 -22.41 -37.66
CA GLU A 79 -1.13 -22.80 -38.07
C GLU A 79 -0.80 -24.27 -37.73
N TYR A 80 -1.41 -24.82 -36.66
CA TYR A 80 -1.05 -26.12 -36.11
C TYR A 80 -2.28 -26.99 -35.83
N ASP A 81 -2.26 -28.23 -36.35
CA ASP A 81 -3.33 -29.20 -36.07
C ASP A 81 -3.42 -29.54 -34.57
N ASP A 82 -2.27 -29.73 -33.91
CA ASP A 82 -2.16 -29.91 -32.45
C ASP A 82 -1.74 -28.61 -31.75
N HIS A 83 -2.55 -27.56 -31.93
CA HIS A 83 -2.31 -26.23 -31.39
C HIS A 83 -2.20 -26.18 -29.85
N GLU A 84 -2.87 -27.08 -29.12
CA GLU A 84 -2.82 -27.14 -27.66
C GLU A 84 -1.42 -27.50 -27.15
N ALA A 85 -0.64 -28.29 -27.90
CA ALA A 85 0.73 -28.65 -27.53
C ALA A 85 1.64 -27.41 -27.41
N TYR A 86 1.33 -26.33 -28.14
CA TYR A 86 2.12 -25.09 -28.12
C TYR A 86 1.72 -24.12 -27.01
N TYR A 87 0.58 -24.34 -26.34
CA TYR A 87 0.07 -23.41 -25.32
C TYR A 87 1.09 -23.13 -24.20
N GLY A 88 1.84 -24.15 -23.77
CA GLY A 88 2.89 -23.98 -22.75
C GLY A 88 4.01 -23.02 -23.18
N GLU A 89 4.38 -23.00 -24.46
CA GLU A 89 5.39 -22.08 -25.01
C GLU A 89 4.89 -20.63 -25.02
N PHE A 90 3.59 -20.42 -25.23
CA PHE A 90 2.95 -19.11 -25.17
C PHE A 90 2.60 -18.67 -23.74
N GLY A 91 3.00 -19.43 -22.72
CA GLY A 91 2.67 -19.14 -21.33
C GLY A 91 1.19 -19.35 -20.97
N ILE A 92 0.46 -20.11 -21.80
CA ILE A 92 -0.92 -20.48 -21.56
C ILE A 92 -0.94 -21.75 -20.72
N GLU A 93 -1.68 -21.73 -19.62
CA GLU A 93 -1.80 -22.87 -18.71
C GLU A 93 -3.22 -23.41 -18.66
N LYS A 94 -3.33 -24.72 -18.40
CA LYS A 94 -4.60 -25.38 -18.19
C LYS A 94 -5.07 -25.12 -16.75
N GLN A 95 -6.21 -24.46 -16.61
CA GLN A 95 -6.88 -24.28 -15.33
C GLN A 95 -8.29 -24.88 -15.39
N GLY A 96 -8.44 -26.04 -14.76
CA GLY A 96 -9.65 -26.84 -14.87
C GLY A 96 -9.87 -27.27 -16.32
N LYS A 97 -11.00 -26.83 -16.91
CA LYS A 97 -11.36 -27.13 -18.30
C LYS A 97 -10.90 -26.07 -19.31
N ASN A 98 -10.32 -24.95 -18.85
CA ASN A 98 -10.01 -23.80 -19.69
C ASN A 98 -8.51 -23.58 -19.78
N TYR A 99 -8.02 -23.22 -20.97
CA TYR A 99 -6.66 -22.74 -21.16
C TYR A 99 -6.64 -21.21 -21.07
N LYS A 100 -5.80 -20.64 -20.21
CA LYS A 100 -5.73 -19.18 -20.01
C LYS A 100 -4.36 -18.74 -19.50
N LEU A 101 -4.14 -17.44 -19.43
CA LEU A 101 -2.99 -16.90 -18.71
C LEU A 101 -3.14 -17.16 -17.20
N PRO A 102 -2.03 -17.31 -16.46
CA PRO A 102 -2.07 -17.48 -15.01
C PRO A 102 -2.88 -16.41 -14.31
N LEU A 103 -3.61 -16.77 -13.25
CA LEU A 103 -4.39 -15.81 -12.45
C LEU A 103 -3.50 -14.95 -11.55
N GLY A 104 -2.42 -15.54 -11.04
CA GLY A 104 -1.42 -14.82 -10.25
C GLY A 104 -0.70 -13.80 -11.12
N ARG A 105 -0.69 -12.53 -10.70
CA ARG A 105 -0.08 -11.45 -11.49
C ARG A 105 1.43 -11.62 -11.70
N PRO A 106 2.23 -12.05 -10.71
CA PRO A 106 3.65 -12.34 -10.92
C PRO A 106 3.88 -13.46 -11.95
N GLU A 107 3.07 -14.53 -11.90
CA GLU A 107 3.10 -15.63 -12.86
C GLU A 107 2.65 -15.17 -14.24
N ARG A 108 1.63 -14.30 -14.30
CA ARG A 108 1.14 -13.70 -15.53
C ARG A 108 2.20 -12.83 -16.21
N VAL A 109 3.00 -12.06 -15.47
CA VAL A 109 4.16 -11.33 -16.03
C VAL A 109 5.13 -12.30 -16.72
N LYS A 110 5.47 -13.42 -16.07
CA LYS A 110 6.34 -14.43 -16.66
C LYS A 110 5.73 -15.06 -17.92
N ALA A 111 4.42 -15.36 -17.88
CA ALA A 111 3.68 -15.89 -19.01
C ALA A 111 3.62 -14.92 -20.19
N LEU A 112 3.44 -13.62 -19.96
CA LEU A 112 3.48 -12.62 -21.02
C LEU A 112 4.85 -12.50 -21.67
N GLY A 113 5.93 -12.64 -20.89
CA GLY A 113 7.29 -12.74 -21.44
C GLY A 113 7.44 -13.92 -22.39
N LYS A 114 6.90 -15.09 -22.02
CA LYS A 114 6.85 -16.27 -22.89
C LYS A 114 6.02 -16.02 -24.16
N LEU A 115 4.85 -15.40 -24.01
CA LEU A 115 3.98 -15.04 -25.13
C LEU A 115 4.69 -14.14 -26.15
N LEU A 116 5.39 -13.09 -25.71
CA LEU A 116 6.16 -12.22 -26.61
C LEU A 116 7.27 -12.98 -27.35
N ALA A 117 8.00 -13.85 -26.64
CA ALA A 117 9.03 -14.67 -27.25
C ALA A 117 8.44 -15.64 -28.29
N ALA A 118 7.34 -16.30 -27.96
CA ALA A 118 6.65 -17.26 -28.82
C ALA A 118 6.03 -16.59 -30.06
N LEU A 119 5.44 -15.39 -29.93
CA LEU A 119 4.94 -14.63 -31.07
C LEU A 119 6.04 -14.37 -32.11
N ARG A 120 7.26 -14.06 -31.67
CA ARG A 120 8.41 -13.89 -32.57
C ARG A 120 8.86 -15.22 -33.18
N LYS A 121 8.97 -16.26 -32.36
CA LYS A 121 9.41 -17.60 -32.79
C LYS A 121 8.50 -18.19 -33.87
N HIS A 122 7.18 -18.04 -33.70
CA HIS A 122 6.16 -18.58 -34.59
C HIS A 122 5.72 -17.59 -35.68
N LYS A 123 6.46 -16.49 -35.90
CA LYS A 123 6.19 -15.48 -36.95
C LYS A 123 4.79 -14.84 -36.88
N PHE A 124 4.22 -14.77 -35.68
CA PHE A 124 2.97 -14.05 -35.40
C PHE A 124 3.21 -12.59 -35.00
N ASP A 125 4.46 -12.16 -34.96
CA ASP A 125 4.90 -10.82 -34.56
C ASP A 125 4.23 -9.70 -35.38
N LYS A 126 3.99 -9.95 -36.67
CA LYS A 126 3.35 -8.99 -37.60
C LYS A 126 1.84 -9.15 -37.72
N LYS A 127 1.22 -10.16 -37.10
CA LYS A 127 -0.24 -10.30 -37.09
C LYS A 127 -0.87 -9.15 -36.27
N LYS A 128 -2.16 -8.89 -36.47
CA LYS A 128 -2.91 -7.81 -35.79
C LYS A 128 -2.74 -7.82 -34.28
N TYR A 129 -2.73 -9.01 -33.66
CA TYR A 129 -2.48 -9.21 -32.24
C TYR A 129 -1.08 -9.81 -31.99
N GLY A 130 -0.10 -9.33 -32.75
CA GLY A 130 1.32 -9.67 -32.63
C GLY A 130 2.08 -8.75 -31.66
N LEU A 131 3.39 -8.58 -31.87
CA LEU A 131 4.25 -7.87 -30.93
C LEU A 131 3.85 -6.41 -30.73
N ALA A 132 3.44 -5.71 -31.79
CA ALA A 132 3.01 -4.31 -31.70
C ALA A 132 1.79 -4.11 -30.79
N TYR A 133 0.97 -5.16 -30.60
CA TYR A 133 -0.18 -5.13 -29.69
C TYR A 133 0.20 -5.52 -28.26
N TRP A 134 0.96 -6.60 -28.09
CA TRP A 134 1.25 -7.16 -26.76
C TRP A 134 2.39 -6.46 -26.02
N GLN A 135 3.39 -5.94 -26.73
CA GLN A 135 4.55 -5.30 -26.10
C GLN A 135 4.15 -4.10 -25.23
N PRO A 136 3.33 -3.14 -25.69
CA PRO A 136 2.92 -2.02 -24.85
C PRO A 136 2.11 -2.46 -23.61
N LEU A 137 1.29 -3.52 -23.74
CA LEU A 137 0.54 -4.07 -22.61
C LEU A 137 1.47 -4.70 -21.57
N TYR A 138 2.51 -5.39 -22.01
CA TYR A 138 3.51 -5.96 -21.12
C TYR A 138 4.34 -4.88 -20.41
N ASP A 139 4.81 -3.89 -21.17
CA ASP A 139 5.62 -2.78 -20.67
C ASP A 139 4.87 -1.94 -19.63
N GLU A 140 3.54 -1.86 -19.74
CA GLU A 140 2.69 -1.24 -18.74
C GLU A 140 2.39 -2.17 -17.55
N TYR A 141 2.11 -3.45 -17.81
CA TYR A 141 1.67 -4.40 -16.79
C TYR A 141 2.77 -4.76 -15.79
N GLN A 142 3.98 -5.04 -16.27
CA GLN A 142 5.11 -5.47 -15.44
C GLN A 142 5.46 -4.48 -14.30
N PRO A 143 5.63 -3.17 -14.56
CA PRO A 143 5.95 -2.22 -13.49
C PRO A 143 4.78 -2.02 -12.51
N LEU A 144 3.53 -2.06 -12.99
CA LEU A 144 2.36 -1.97 -12.11
C LEU A 144 2.25 -3.17 -11.16
N VAL A 145 2.58 -4.37 -11.63
CA VAL A 145 2.61 -5.57 -10.77
C VAL A 145 3.72 -5.45 -9.74
N ALA A 146 4.94 -5.07 -10.14
CA ALA A 146 6.07 -4.87 -9.22
C ALA A 146 5.74 -3.86 -8.11
N GLY A 147 5.25 -2.68 -8.49
CA GLY A 147 4.84 -1.64 -7.52
C GLY A 147 3.72 -2.11 -6.58
N SER A 148 2.78 -2.93 -7.05
CA SER A 148 1.71 -3.48 -6.21
C SER A 148 2.23 -4.49 -5.16
N THR A 149 3.24 -5.28 -5.50
CA THR A 149 3.86 -6.26 -4.59
C THR A 149 4.70 -5.56 -3.53
N GLU A 150 5.50 -4.57 -3.91
CA GLU A 150 6.29 -3.75 -2.98
C GLU A 150 5.40 -2.99 -2.00
N THR A 151 4.33 -2.36 -2.51
CA THR A 151 3.36 -1.63 -1.70
C THR A 151 2.66 -2.53 -0.67
N ALA A 152 2.34 -3.77 -1.04
CA ALA A 152 1.73 -4.73 -0.12
C ALA A 152 2.69 -5.16 1.01
N GLY A 153 3.97 -5.38 0.70
CA GLY A 153 5.01 -5.69 1.69
C GLY A 153 5.26 -4.52 2.64
N ALA A 154 5.40 -3.31 2.11
CA ALA A 154 5.60 -2.09 2.90
C ALA A 154 4.42 -1.81 3.86
N ARG A 155 3.19 -2.12 3.45
CA ARG A 155 1.99 -1.94 4.29
C ARG A 155 2.01 -2.79 5.56
N SER A 156 2.45 -4.03 5.49
CA SER A 156 2.49 -4.90 6.68
C SER A 156 3.39 -4.31 7.76
N GLY A 157 4.55 -3.78 7.36
CA GLY A 157 5.46 -3.05 8.26
C GLY A 157 4.87 -1.71 8.74
N LYS A 158 4.33 -0.89 7.83
CA LYS A 158 3.82 0.45 8.15
C LYS A 158 2.57 0.43 9.04
N VAL A 159 1.66 -0.53 8.87
CA VAL A 159 0.48 -0.67 9.75
C VAL A 159 0.90 -1.07 11.16
N SER A 160 1.84 -2.01 11.29
CA SER A 160 2.37 -2.41 12.60
C SER A 160 3.08 -1.25 13.31
N GLN A 161 3.88 -0.46 12.57
CA GLN A 161 4.56 0.73 13.10
C GLN A 161 3.58 1.86 13.48
N LYS A 162 2.53 2.07 12.67
CA LYS A 162 1.46 3.04 12.95
C LYS A 162 0.71 2.71 14.24
N ASP A 163 0.37 1.43 14.45
CA ASP A 163 -0.35 0.99 15.64
C ASP A 163 0.52 1.10 16.91
N GLN A 164 1.80 0.73 16.81
CA GLN A 164 2.78 0.91 17.89
C GLN A 164 3.01 2.40 18.21
N GLY A 165 3.14 3.25 17.19
CA GLY A 165 3.28 4.70 17.35
C GLY A 165 2.06 5.33 18.01
N ALA A 166 0.85 4.93 17.61
CA ALA A 166 -0.40 5.39 18.23
C ALA A 166 -0.47 5.04 19.72
N ALA A 167 -0.04 3.82 20.08
CA ALA A 167 -0.03 3.36 21.47
C ALA A 167 0.95 4.17 22.33
N GLN A 168 2.17 4.43 21.82
CA GLN A 168 3.17 5.24 22.54
C GLN A 168 2.72 6.69 22.72
N VAL A 169 2.18 7.31 21.67
CA VAL A 169 1.64 8.68 21.76
C VAL A 169 0.50 8.77 22.77
N ARG A 170 -0.45 7.82 22.75
CA ARG A 170 -1.55 7.77 23.74
C ARG A 170 -1.04 7.57 25.16
N LYS A 171 -0.02 6.73 25.35
CA LYS A 171 0.62 6.52 26.66
C LYS A 171 1.25 7.83 27.16
N GLY A 172 2.01 8.53 26.32
CA GLY A 172 2.60 9.83 26.64
C GLY A 172 1.54 10.87 27.00
N LEU A 173 0.50 11.01 26.18
CA LEU A 173 -0.63 11.92 26.44
C LEU A 173 -1.31 11.64 27.79
N ARG A 174 -1.62 10.38 28.10
CA ARG A 174 -2.21 10.00 29.40
C ARG A 174 -1.29 10.35 30.56
N SER A 175 0.00 10.08 30.44
CA SER A 175 0.95 10.43 31.50
C SER A 175 1.09 11.94 31.68
N ILE A 176 1.06 12.74 30.62
CA ILE A 176 1.06 14.20 30.70
C ILE A 176 -0.21 14.71 31.39
N ILE A 177 -1.38 14.11 31.13
CA ILE A 177 -2.63 14.44 31.84
C ILE A 177 -2.45 14.22 33.35
N HIS A 178 -1.93 13.07 33.76
CA HIS A 178 -1.69 12.79 35.18
C HIS A 178 -0.63 13.73 35.77
N HIS A 179 0.38 14.08 35.00
CA HIS A 179 1.42 15.01 35.42
C HIS A 179 0.88 16.42 35.67
N ILE A 180 0.00 16.93 34.79
CA ILE A 180 -0.69 18.20 34.96
C ILE A 180 -1.56 18.16 36.22
N LYS A 181 -2.38 17.11 36.39
CA LYS A 181 -3.23 16.95 37.57
C LYS A 181 -2.45 16.92 38.88
N ALA A 182 -1.27 16.29 38.89
CA ALA A 182 -0.43 16.20 40.07
C ALA A 182 0.23 17.55 40.45
N ASN A 183 0.58 18.38 39.47
CA ASN A 183 1.28 19.66 39.71
C ASN A 183 0.33 20.86 39.83
N TYR A 184 -0.91 20.75 39.37
CA TYR A 184 -1.91 21.82 39.39
C TYR A 184 -3.24 21.35 40.01
N PRO A 185 -3.27 20.92 41.29
CA PRO A 185 -4.43 20.25 41.88
C PRO A 185 -5.72 21.09 41.88
N ASP A 186 -5.60 22.41 41.94
CA ASP A 186 -6.76 23.32 41.99
C ASP A 186 -7.15 23.91 40.62
N THR A 187 -6.22 23.89 39.65
CA THR A 187 -6.40 24.54 38.32
C THR A 187 -6.23 23.59 37.14
N TRP A 188 -6.09 22.28 37.37
CA TRP A 188 -5.79 21.28 36.35
C TRP A 188 -6.77 21.30 35.16
N GLU A 189 -8.04 21.63 35.37
CA GLU A 189 -9.02 21.70 34.28
C GLU A 189 -8.71 22.83 33.27
N ALA A 190 -8.23 23.96 33.77
CA ALA A 190 -7.81 25.09 32.94
C ALA A 190 -6.50 24.77 32.22
N GLU A 191 -5.56 24.15 32.92
CA GLU A 191 -4.28 23.71 32.35
C GLU A 191 -4.47 22.65 31.26
N LEU A 192 -5.31 21.62 31.48
CA LEU A 192 -5.61 20.63 30.46
C LEU A 192 -6.22 21.26 29.19
N ARG A 193 -7.09 22.26 29.36
CA ARG A 193 -7.64 23.03 28.23
C ARG A 193 -6.54 23.85 27.52
N GLY A 194 -5.63 24.47 28.28
CA GLY A 194 -4.47 25.19 27.75
C GLY A 194 -3.51 24.30 26.94
N PHE A 195 -3.42 23.03 27.31
CA PHE A 195 -2.70 21.99 26.57
C PHE A 195 -3.49 21.40 25.39
N GLY A 196 -4.74 21.84 25.18
CA GLY A 196 -5.57 21.43 24.03
C GLY A 196 -6.45 20.21 24.28
N PHE A 197 -6.48 19.64 25.49
CA PHE A 197 -7.35 18.52 25.79
C PHE A 197 -8.82 18.97 25.98
N GLN A 198 -9.77 18.24 25.36
CA GLN A 198 -11.21 18.56 25.39
C GLN A 198 -11.99 17.65 26.35
N LYS A 199 -13.05 18.17 26.98
CA LYS A 199 -13.87 17.50 28.02
C LYS A 199 -14.38 16.11 27.63
N GLU A 200 -14.68 15.87 26.34
CA GLU A 200 -15.19 14.60 25.82
C GLU A 200 -14.11 13.52 25.61
N SER A 201 -12.82 13.86 25.69
CA SER A 201 -11.71 12.88 25.56
C SER A 201 -11.37 12.14 26.85
N PHE A 202 -12.13 12.39 27.94
CA PHE A 202 -11.79 11.99 29.31
C PHE A 202 -12.78 11.05 29.98
N GLY A 203 -13.86 10.66 29.29
CA GLY A 203 -14.86 9.70 29.80
C GLY A 203 -14.68 8.34 29.13
N GLY A 204 -13.91 7.45 29.76
CA GLY A 204 -13.68 6.07 29.34
C GLY A 204 -12.71 5.37 30.28
#